data_AF-A0A7Y0PR15-F1
#
_entry.id   AF-A0A7Y0PR15-F1
#
_cell.length_a   1.000
_cell.length_b   1.000
_cell.length_c   1.000
_cell.angle_alpha   90.00
_cell.angle_beta   90.00
_cell.angle_gamma   90.00
#
_symmetry.space_group_name_H-M   'P 1'
#
loop_
_entity.id
_entity.type
_entity.pdbx_description
1 polymer ?
#
loop_
_entity_poly.entity_id
_entity_poly.type
_entity_poly.pdbx_seq_one_letter_code
_entity_poly.pdbx_strand_id
1 'polypeptide(L)'
;MPRPVRHAALAVVVTGALAACAGPVPAADVAPVATSAVTTTPAPPRPTTTPPRPAPPPRLRILLTDDDGYDAGGIRAVRAALTRAGHDVVEVAPEDNRSGAGADTSGEQDLRDTDDPGVRTVSGTPADAVLAGLAAMRADGGGPDLVVSGTNLGRNTGSGITESGTVGAAVTAAHAGVPAVAVSTDRAHDEDDCASTAQFVARLVGALATTRPPFAAGLVLNVNHPAGRSSGLEWLPPADISLDGDRMDLDGDVGDDDGGLGRGRTTITELHLDGSSPASVRDRLADLAP
;
A
#
# COMPACT_ATOMS: atom_id res chain seq x y z
N MET A 1 -50.74 -1.57 26.23
CA MET A 1 -51.16 -2.98 26.39
C MET A 1 -50.82 -3.74 25.10
N PRO A 2 -50.20 -4.92 25.22
CA PRO A 2 -49.57 -5.65 24.12
C PRO A 2 -50.54 -6.64 23.45
N ARG A 3 -50.24 -7.04 22.22
CA ARG A 3 -50.56 -8.39 21.74
C ARG A 3 -49.47 -8.88 20.76
N PRO A 4 -48.72 -9.92 21.11
CA PRO A 4 -47.72 -10.52 20.23
C PRO A 4 -48.38 -11.49 19.26
N VAL A 5 -47.94 -11.49 17.99
CA VAL A 5 -48.25 -12.57 17.05
C VAL A 5 -47.13 -13.60 17.16
N ARG A 6 -47.52 -14.83 17.49
CA ARG A 6 -46.66 -15.99 17.70
C ARG A 6 -46.90 -17.02 16.60
N HIS A 7 -45.80 -17.67 16.19
CA HIS A 7 -45.65 -19.01 15.59
C HIS A 7 -45.88 -19.08 14.06
N ALA A 8 -45.14 -19.88 13.29
CA ALA A 8 -44.53 -21.16 13.62
C ALA A 8 -43.22 -21.42 12.85
N ALA A 9 -42.27 -22.06 13.54
CA ALA A 9 -41.12 -22.71 12.93
C ALA A 9 -41.55 -24.08 12.37
N LEU A 10 -41.28 -24.33 11.09
CA LEU A 10 -41.53 -25.59 10.43
C LEU A 10 -40.30 -26.50 10.64
N ALA A 11 -40.43 -27.48 11.53
CA ALA A 11 -39.46 -28.56 11.67
C ALA A 11 -39.76 -29.65 10.63
N VAL A 12 -38.85 -29.86 9.68
CA VAL A 12 -38.91 -30.99 8.75
C VAL A 12 -38.21 -32.18 9.40
N VAL A 13 -39.01 -33.16 9.80
CA VAL A 13 -38.55 -34.48 10.25
C VAL A 13 -38.29 -35.34 9.01
N VAL A 14 -37.04 -35.73 8.81
CA VAL A 14 -36.66 -36.75 7.81
C VAL A 14 -36.64 -38.10 8.51
N THR A 15 -37.69 -38.89 8.31
CA THR A 15 -37.72 -40.33 8.61
C THR A 15 -37.68 -41.10 7.31
N GLY A 16 -36.56 -41.79 7.06
CA GLY A 16 -36.38 -42.74 5.96
C GLY A 16 -35.69 -43.99 6.50
N ALA A 17 -36.40 -45.12 6.39
CA ALA A 17 -36.17 -46.36 7.12
C ALA A 17 -35.01 -47.23 6.57
N LEU A 18 -34.44 -48.00 7.49
CA LEU A 18 -33.57 -49.16 7.24
C LEU A 18 -34.37 -50.27 6.52
N ALA A 19 -33.79 -50.83 5.46
CA ALA A 19 -34.21 -52.10 4.89
C ALA A 19 -32.99 -52.98 4.65
N ALA A 20 -32.83 -53.97 5.53
CA ALA A 20 -31.90 -55.08 5.37
C ALA A 20 -32.59 -56.18 4.55
N CYS A 21 -31.93 -56.66 3.49
CA CYS A 21 -32.27 -57.91 2.82
C CYS A 21 -30.98 -58.71 2.61
N ALA A 22 -30.76 -59.70 3.47
CA ALA A 22 -29.74 -60.73 3.29
C ALA A 22 -30.43 -62.03 2.81
N GLY A 23 -29.93 -62.61 1.73
CA GLY A 23 -30.30 -63.93 1.22
C GLY A 23 -29.14 -64.50 0.40
N PRO A 24 -28.86 -65.82 0.47
CA PRO A 24 -27.56 -66.37 0.09
C PRO A 24 -27.47 -66.73 -1.41
N VAL A 25 -26.28 -66.57 -1.99
CA VAL A 25 -25.95 -67.02 -3.36
C VAL A 25 -24.85 -68.10 -3.27
N PRO A 26 -24.99 -69.25 -3.94
CA PRO A 26 -24.12 -70.41 -3.76
C PRO A 26 -22.71 -70.22 -4.34
N ALA A 27 -21.75 -70.89 -3.69
CA ALA A 27 -20.34 -70.90 -4.06
C ALA A 27 -20.12 -71.62 -5.41
N ALA A 28 -19.39 -70.96 -6.31
CA ALA A 28 -18.79 -71.58 -7.47
C ALA A 28 -17.27 -71.65 -7.26
N ASP A 29 -16.72 -72.86 -7.28
CA ASP A 29 -15.30 -73.14 -7.22
C ASP A 29 -14.56 -72.53 -8.42
N VAL A 30 -13.60 -71.65 -8.14
CA VAL A 30 -12.64 -71.14 -9.14
C VAL A 30 -11.24 -71.57 -8.72
N ALA A 31 -10.59 -72.36 -9.59
CA ALA A 31 -9.22 -72.85 -9.43
C ALA A 31 -8.20 -71.68 -9.39
N PRO A 32 -7.06 -71.83 -8.69
CA PRO A 32 -6.15 -70.72 -8.44
C PRO A 32 -5.34 -70.35 -9.69
N VAL A 33 -5.39 -69.07 -10.07
CA VAL A 33 -4.43 -68.46 -11.00
C VAL A 33 -3.19 -68.08 -10.19
N ALA A 34 -2.03 -68.61 -10.60
CA ALA A 34 -0.75 -68.29 -9.99
C ALA A 34 -0.44 -66.80 -10.16
N THR A 35 -0.34 -66.07 -9.05
CA THR A 35 0.04 -64.65 -9.03
C THR A 35 1.50 -64.57 -8.60
N SER A 36 2.39 -64.22 -9.52
CA SER A 36 3.78 -63.90 -9.19
C SER A 36 3.82 -62.60 -8.38
N ALA A 37 4.27 -62.67 -7.13
CA ALA A 37 4.48 -61.50 -6.30
C ALA A 37 5.69 -60.71 -6.81
N VAL A 38 5.43 -59.52 -7.38
CA VAL A 38 6.46 -58.51 -7.62
C VAL A 38 6.65 -57.75 -6.31
N THR A 39 7.77 -57.99 -5.62
CA THR A 39 8.17 -57.21 -4.45
C THR A 39 8.73 -55.87 -4.93
N THR A 40 7.91 -54.81 -4.96
CA THR A 40 8.40 -53.44 -5.07
C THR A 40 8.76 -52.92 -3.68
N THR A 41 10.06 -52.75 -3.43
CA THR A 41 10.56 -52.02 -2.27
C THR A 41 10.15 -50.54 -2.41
N PRO A 42 9.46 -49.92 -1.43
CA PRO A 42 9.13 -48.51 -1.51
C PRO A 42 10.41 -47.66 -1.41
N ALA A 43 10.55 -46.68 -2.31
CA ALA A 43 11.64 -45.72 -2.25
C ALA A 43 11.58 -44.92 -0.93
N PRO A 44 12.73 -44.58 -0.32
CA PRO A 44 12.75 -43.77 0.90
C PRO A 44 12.09 -42.40 0.65
N PRO A 45 11.38 -41.83 1.63
CA PRO A 45 10.77 -40.52 1.49
C PRO A 45 11.86 -39.48 1.19
N ARG A 46 11.68 -38.70 0.13
CA ARG A 46 12.55 -37.54 -0.12
C ARG A 46 12.47 -36.62 1.11
N PRO A 47 13.60 -36.09 1.58
CA PRO A 47 13.56 -35.04 2.59
C PRO A 47 12.76 -33.87 2.03
N THR A 48 11.59 -33.61 2.61
CA THR A 48 10.81 -32.40 2.36
C THR A 48 11.51 -31.27 3.09
N THR A 49 12.57 -30.72 2.50
CA THR A 49 13.07 -29.42 2.91
C THR A 49 12.08 -28.39 2.36
N THR A 50 11.05 -28.07 3.15
CA THR A 50 10.29 -26.85 2.93
C THR A 50 11.31 -25.71 2.91
N PRO A 51 11.40 -24.92 1.81
CA PRO A 51 12.33 -23.80 1.77
C PRO A 51 12.02 -22.88 2.95
N PRO A 52 13.05 -22.33 3.63
CA PRO A 52 12.83 -21.42 4.74
C PRO A 52 11.94 -20.27 4.26
N ARG A 53 10.93 -19.93 5.06
CA ARG A 53 10.08 -18.75 4.79
C ARG A 53 11.03 -17.56 4.59
N PRO A 54 10.87 -16.77 3.50
CA PRO A 54 11.73 -15.61 3.30
C PRO A 54 11.71 -14.74 4.56
N ALA A 55 12.89 -14.24 4.93
CA ALA A 55 13.01 -13.30 6.05
C ALA A 55 12.08 -12.11 5.80
N PRO A 56 11.42 -11.56 6.84
CA PRO A 56 10.63 -10.34 6.67
C PRO A 56 11.52 -9.22 6.11
N PRO A 57 10.97 -8.33 5.27
CA PRO A 57 11.75 -7.23 4.72
C PRO A 57 12.33 -6.36 5.86
N PRO A 58 13.45 -5.66 5.61
CA PRO A 58 14.03 -4.77 6.60
C PRO A 58 13.00 -3.75 7.10
N ARG A 59 12.96 -3.53 8.42
CA ARG A 59 12.15 -2.46 9.02
C ARG A 59 12.66 -1.10 8.57
N LEU A 60 11.86 -0.29 7.89
CA LEU A 60 12.16 1.13 7.62
C LEU A 60 11.61 2.03 8.74
N ARG A 61 12.25 3.18 8.92
CA ARG A 61 11.68 4.35 9.59
C ARG A 61 11.01 5.25 8.58
N ILE A 62 9.71 5.47 8.74
CA ILE A 62 8.88 6.17 7.78
C ILE A 62 8.29 7.40 8.46
N LEU A 63 8.47 8.55 7.81
CA LEU A 63 7.67 9.73 8.09
C LEU A 63 6.45 9.70 7.17
N LEU A 64 5.26 9.75 7.76
CA LEU A 64 3.98 9.75 7.05
C LEU A 64 3.32 11.13 7.20
N THR A 65 2.77 11.65 6.11
CA THR A 65 2.00 12.91 6.04
C THR A 65 0.88 12.76 5.02
N ASP A 66 0.00 13.74 4.94
CA ASP A 66 -0.95 13.95 3.84
C ASP A 66 -1.28 15.45 3.67
N ASP A 67 -2.26 15.75 2.82
CA ASP A 67 -2.88 17.07 2.68
C ASP A 67 -4.37 17.11 3.06
N ASP A 68 -4.97 15.99 3.45
CA ASP A 68 -6.36 15.90 3.90
C ASP A 68 -6.51 16.17 5.42
N GLY A 69 -5.44 16.00 6.19
CA GLY A 69 -5.35 16.28 7.63
C GLY A 69 -5.13 15.01 8.47
N TYR A 70 -4.49 15.15 9.64
CA TYR A 70 -4.06 14.00 10.46
C TYR A 70 -5.19 13.04 10.90
N ASP A 71 -6.43 13.50 10.97
CA ASP A 71 -7.58 12.67 11.38
C ASP A 71 -8.20 11.89 10.19
N ALA A 72 -7.77 12.18 8.96
CA ALA A 72 -8.30 11.57 7.75
C ALA A 72 -8.17 10.03 7.78
N GLY A 73 -9.24 9.33 7.38
CA GLY A 73 -9.27 7.88 7.26
C GLY A 73 -8.23 7.35 6.27
N GLY A 74 -7.87 8.13 5.24
CA GLY A 74 -6.85 7.79 4.25
C GLY A 74 -5.46 7.60 4.88
N ILE A 75 -4.95 8.62 5.56
CA ILE A 75 -3.64 8.56 6.25
C ILE A 75 -3.66 7.51 7.37
N ARG A 76 -4.75 7.38 8.11
CA ARG A 76 -4.92 6.33 9.13
C ARG A 76 -4.85 4.92 8.55
N ALA A 77 -5.46 4.68 7.39
CA ALA A 77 -5.40 3.41 6.71
C ALA A 77 -3.95 3.07 6.29
N VAL A 78 -3.23 4.06 5.75
CA VAL A 78 -1.81 3.92 5.36
C VAL A 78 -0.93 3.65 6.58
N ARG A 79 -1.05 4.45 7.65
CA ARG A 79 -0.32 4.25 8.92
C ARG A 79 -0.54 2.84 9.46
N ALA A 80 -1.78 2.40 9.52
CA ALA A 80 -2.14 1.08 10.01
C ALA A 80 -1.54 -0.04 9.13
N ALA A 81 -1.54 0.12 7.80
CA ALA A 81 -0.95 -0.85 6.88
C ALA A 81 0.57 -0.95 7.01
N LEU A 82 1.26 0.18 7.04
CA LEU A 82 2.72 0.23 7.20
C LEU A 82 3.18 -0.30 8.56
N THR A 83 2.48 0.07 9.63
CA THR A 83 2.76 -0.43 10.98
C THR A 83 2.57 -1.95 11.07
N ARG A 84 1.48 -2.48 10.49
CA ARG A 84 1.23 -3.93 10.43
C ARG A 84 2.26 -4.68 9.61
N ALA A 85 2.86 -4.04 8.61
CA ALA A 85 3.98 -4.58 7.84
C ALA A 85 5.31 -4.60 8.63
N GLY A 86 5.34 -4.03 9.84
CA GLY A 86 6.49 -4.06 10.75
C GLY A 86 7.43 -2.85 10.65
N HIS A 87 7.00 -1.78 9.98
CA HIS A 87 7.76 -0.53 9.88
C HIS A 87 7.61 0.35 11.12
N ASP A 88 8.57 1.25 11.35
CA ASP A 88 8.45 2.36 12.30
C ASP A 88 7.73 3.50 11.58
N VAL A 89 6.57 3.93 12.06
CA VAL A 89 5.81 4.99 11.40
C VAL A 89 5.63 6.13 12.38
N VAL A 90 6.15 7.30 12.01
CA VAL A 90 5.88 8.58 12.68
C VAL A 90 5.02 9.38 11.73
N GLU A 91 3.85 9.81 12.20
CA GLU A 91 2.93 10.63 11.45
C GLU A 91 3.09 12.09 11.86
N VAL A 92 3.28 12.96 10.88
CA VAL A 92 3.25 14.42 11.05
C VAL A 92 2.46 14.98 9.89
N ALA A 93 1.28 15.52 10.18
CA ALA A 93 0.35 16.00 9.15
C ALA A 93 -0.31 17.33 9.56
N PRO A 94 -0.91 18.08 8.63
CA PRO A 94 -1.68 19.28 8.95
C PRO A 94 -2.83 19.01 9.93
N GLU A 95 -3.18 20.01 10.75
CA GLU A 95 -4.34 19.96 11.66
C GLU A 95 -5.67 19.80 10.91
N ASP A 96 -5.79 20.47 9.76
CA ASP A 96 -6.99 20.52 8.91
C ASP A 96 -6.61 20.25 7.45
N ASN A 97 -7.61 20.01 6.60
CA ASN A 97 -7.41 19.86 5.16
C ASN A 97 -6.69 21.07 4.54
N ARG A 98 -5.66 20.78 3.74
CA ARG A 98 -4.81 21.70 2.98
C ARG A 98 -4.68 21.26 1.50
N SER A 99 -5.71 20.64 0.92
CA SER A 99 -5.70 20.24 -0.48
C SER A 99 -5.48 21.45 -1.40
N GLY A 100 -4.68 21.27 -2.45
CA GLY A 100 -4.34 22.35 -3.38
C GLY A 100 -3.21 23.28 -2.91
N ALA A 101 -2.52 22.94 -1.81
CA ALA A 101 -1.41 23.74 -1.30
C ALA A 101 -0.10 23.61 -2.12
N GLY A 102 -0.04 22.73 -3.12
CA GLY A 102 1.20 22.46 -3.84
C GLY A 102 2.36 22.12 -2.88
N ALA A 103 3.49 22.81 -3.04
CA ALA A 103 4.63 22.71 -2.12
C ALA A 103 4.81 23.96 -1.24
N ASP A 104 3.74 24.75 -1.06
CA ASP A 104 3.73 25.97 -0.25
C ASP A 104 4.31 25.73 1.14
N THR A 105 5.10 26.66 1.65
CA THR A 105 5.60 26.62 3.04
C THR A 105 5.17 27.87 3.80
N SER A 106 4.68 27.70 5.02
CA SER A 106 4.15 28.81 5.82
C SER A 106 5.17 29.36 6.84
N GLY A 107 6.42 28.89 6.80
CA GLY A 107 7.48 29.33 7.70
C GLY A 107 7.44 28.61 9.05
N GLU A 108 7.56 29.34 10.16
CA GLU A 108 7.59 28.75 11.51
C GLU A 108 6.22 28.16 11.88
N GLN A 109 6.18 26.85 12.14
CA GLN A 109 4.96 26.12 12.52
C GLN A 109 5.07 25.51 13.92
N ASP A 110 3.93 25.45 14.61
CA ASP A 110 3.81 24.70 15.85
C ASP A 110 3.68 23.21 15.54
N LEU A 111 4.64 22.40 16.01
CA LEU A 111 4.52 20.94 16.03
C LEU A 111 3.91 20.50 17.36
N ARG A 112 2.78 19.81 17.33
CA ARG A 112 2.05 19.40 18.54
C ARG A 112 1.86 17.89 18.58
N ASP A 113 2.08 17.29 19.75
CA ASP A 113 1.73 15.90 19.98
C ASP A 113 0.21 15.74 20.12
N THR A 114 -0.33 14.65 19.58
CA THR A 114 -1.73 14.24 19.81
C THR A 114 -1.82 13.20 20.93
N ASP A 115 -3.04 12.80 21.28
CA ASP A 115 -3.28 11.68 22.20
C ASP A 115 -2.95 10.31 21.59
N ASP A 116 -2.74 10.21 20.27
CA ASP A 116 -2.33 8.99 19.58
C ASP A 116 -0.78 8.93 19.48
N PRO A 117 -0.12 7.96 20.15
CA PRO A 117 1.33 7.87 20.15
C PRO A 117 1.95 7.78 18.75
N GLY A 118 2.88 8.69 18.47
CA GLY A 118 3.58 8.77 17.18
C GLY A 118 2.83 9.56 16.12
N VAL A 119 1.74 10.24 16.48
CA VAL A 119 1.02 11.20 15.63
C VAL A 119 1.21 12.61 16.16
N ARG A 120 1.66 13.50 15.29
CA ARG A 120 1.85 14.92 15.56
C ARG A 120 1.15 15.77 14.50
N THR A 121 0.73 16.96 14.88
CA THR A 121 0.09 17.91 13.96
C THR A 121 0.96 19.14 13.74
N VAL A 122 0.78 19.78 12.59
CA VAL A 122 1.31 21.11 12.30
C VAL A 122 0.20 22.07 11.90
N SER A 123 0.33 23.35 12.26
CA SER A 123 -0.58 24.41 11.82
C SER A 123 -0.42 24.83 10.34
N GLY A 124 0.59 24.28 9.66
CA GLY A 124 1.03 24.70 8.34
C GLY A 124 0.48 23.85 7.19
N THR A 125 1.29 23.75 6.13
CA THR A 125 1.04 22.96 4.92
C THR A 125 1.58 21.53 5.05
N PRO A 126 1.29 20.64 4.08
CA PRO A 126 1.92 19.33 4.00
C PRO A 126 3.46 19.40 3.90
N ALA A 127 3.99 20.38 3.18
CA ALA A 127 5.43 20.61 3.10
C ALA A 127 6.03 21.02 4.45
N ASP A 128 5.35 21.88 5.21
CA ASP A 128 5.75 22.22 6.58
C ASP A 128 5.73 20.98 7.49
N ALA A 129 4.73 20.11 7.33
CA ALA A 129 4.61 18.85 8.09
C ALA A 129 5.82 17.94 7.86
N VAL A 130 6.26 17.81 6.61
CA VAL A 130 7.48 17.09 6.24
C VAL A 130 8.71 17.73 6.90
N LEU A 131 8.91 19.03 6.75
CA LEU A 131 10.09 19.71 7.31
C LEU A 131 10.16 19.58 8.84
N ALA A 132 9.04 19.80 9.52
CA ALA A 132 8.92 19.64 10.96
C ALA A 132 9.16 18.19 11.39
N GLY A 133 8.56 17.22 10.70
CA GLY A 133 8.73 15.79 10.99
C GLY A 133 10.16 15.30 10.78
N LEU A 134 10.82 15.74 9.71
CA LEU A 134 12.23 15.46 9.46
C LEU A 134 13.13 16.01 10.57
N ALA A 135 12.89 17.25 11.00
CA ALA A 135 13.64 17.87 12.09
C ALA A 135 13.44 17.13 13.41
N ALA A 136 12.19 16.80 13.75
CA ALA A 136 11.84 16.12 14.98
C ALA A 136 12.43 14.70 15.05
N MET A 137 12.29 13.90 13.99
CA MET A 137 12.87 12.54 13.96
C MET A 137 14.40 12.56 14.08
N ARG A 138 15.07 13.52 13.41
CA ARG A 138 16.53 13.71 13.52
C ARG A 138 16.95 14.02 14.96
N ALA A 139 16.18 14.85 15.67
CA ALA A 139 16.40 15.13 17.09
C ALA A 139 16.22 13.87 17.97
N ASP A 140 15.28 13.00 17.61
CA ASP A 140 14.98 11.72 18.29
C ASP A 140 15.96 10.57 17.94
N GLY A 141 17.16 10.89 17.46
CA GLY A 141 18.24 9.91 17.26
C GLY A 141 18.34 9.28 15.87
N GLY A 142 17.67 9.85 14.84
CA GLY A 142 17.93 9.52 13.43
C GLY A 142 16.83 9.97 12.46
N GLY A 143 17.17 10.27 11.21
CA GLY A 143 16.17 10.63 10.18
C GLY A 143 15.33 9.42 9.72
N PRO A 144 14.22 9.68 8.99
CA PRO A 144 13.49 8.62 8.29
C PRO A 144 14.32 8.05 7.14
N ASP A 145 14.09 6.77 6.85
CA ASP A 145 14.58 6.08 5.64
C ASP A 145 13.73 6.44 4.41
N LEU A 146 12.48 6.85 4.61
CA LEU A 146 11.49 7.13 3.56
C LEU A 146 10.43 8.11 4.07
N VAL A 147 9.95 8.99 3.19
CA VAL A 147 8.70 9.74 3.40
C VAL A 147 7.59 9.11 2.57
N VAL A 148 6.41 8.94 3.16
CA VAL A 148 5.18 8.58 2.44
C VAL A 148 4.19 9.72 2.62
N SER A 149 3.63 10.21 1.52
CA SER A 149 2.64 11.29 1.49
C SER A 149 1.33 10.78 0.93
N GLY A 150 0.24 10.99 1.65
CA GLY A 150 -1.12 10.60 1.30
C GLY A 150 -1.68 9.42 2.14
N THR A 151 -2.75 8.76 1.71
CA THR A 151 -3.31 8.86 0.35
C THR A 151 -4.26 10.04 0.17
N ASN A 152 -4.06 10.82 -0.90
CA ASN A 152 -5.03 11.81 -1.38
C ASN A 152 -6.29 11.13 -1.94
N LEU A 153 -7.45 11.77 -1.81
CA LEU A 153 -8.68 11.39 -2.50
C LEU A 153 -8.70 11.96 -3.93
N GLY A 154 -8.62 11.08 -4.92
CA GLY A 154 -8.51 11.46 -6.32
C GLY A 154 -7.06 11.43 -6.81
N ARG A 155 -6.90 11.27 -8.12
CA ARG A 155 -5.60 11.07 -8.76
C ARG A 155 -4.80 12.36 -8.91
N ASN A 156 -3.49 12.25 -8.78
CA ASN A 156 -2.52 13.31 -9.12
C ASN A 156 -1.79 12.91 -10.41
N THR A 157 -2.35 13.30 -11.55
CA THR A 157 -1.84 13.01 -12.91
C THR A 157 -1.88 14.26 -13.79
N GLY A 158 -0.97 14.34 -14.77
CA GLY A 158 -0.92 15.47 -15.69
C GLY A 158 -0.63 16.79 -14.96
N SER A 159 -1.25 17.88 -15.43
CA SER A 159 -1.06 19.23 -14.88
C SER A 159 -1.50 19.39 -13.42
N GLY A 160 -2.35 18.50 -12.89
CA GLY A 160 -2.80 18.57 -11.49
C GLY A 160 -1.70 18.26 -10.46
N ILE A 161 -0.56 17.74 -10.89
CA ILE A 161 0.56 17.38 -10.01
C ILE A 161 1.17 18.62 -9.33
N THR A 162 1.27 19.77 -10.01
CA THR A 162 1.95 20.98 -9.48
C THR A 162 1.18 21.64 -8.34
N GLU A 163 -0.14 21.47 -8.29
CA GLU A 163 -1.00 22.02 -7.23
C GLU A 163 -1.24 21.00 -6.10
N SER A 164 -0.73 19.77 -6.24
CA SER A 164 -0.99 18.68 -5.30
C SER A 164 -0.19 18.85 -4.00
N GLY A 165 -0.88 19.00 -2.87
CA GLY A 165 -0.26 19.01 -1.54
C GLY A 165 0.44 17.68 -1.23
N THR A 166 -0.20 16.58 -1.59
CA THR A 166 0.38 15.23 -1.47
C THR A 166 1.68 15.08 -2.25
N VAL A 167 1.75 15.52 -3.51
CA VAL A 167 3.00 15.45 -4.28
C VAL A 167 4.02 16.47 -3.76
N GLY A 168 3.57 17.67 -3.41
CA GLY A 168 4.42 18.73 -2.86
C GLY A 168 5.18 18.28 -1.63
N ALA A 169 4.51 17.66 -0.67
CA ALA A 169 5.18 17.07 0.49
C ALA A 169 6.27 16.05 0.11
N ALA A 170 6.02 15.18 -0.87
CA ALA A 170 7.01 14.20 -1.33
C ALA A 170 8.21 14.87 -2.03
N VAL A 171 7.96 15.90 -2.85
CA VAL A 171 8.99 16.70 -3.50
C VAL A 171 9.83 17.47 -2.48
N THR A 172 9.21 18.07 -1.46
CA THR A 172 9.89 18.73 -0.33
C THR A 172 10.79 17.76 0.42
N ALA A 173 10.32 16.53 0.70
CA ALA A 173 11.13 15.49 1.34
C ALA A 173 12.38 15.14 0.54
N ALA A 174 12.22 14.97 -0.78
CA ALA A 174 13.31 14.63 -1.68
C ALA A 174 14.34 15.78 -1.81
N HIS A 175 13.90 17.04 -1.83
CA HIS A 175 14.78 18.21 -1.71
C HIS A 175 15.54 18.24 -0.37
N ALA A 176 14.91 17.80 0.72
CA ALA A 176 15.54 17.65 2.03
C ALA A 176 16.45 16.41 2.14
N GLY A 177 16.69 15.71 1.02
CA GLY A 177 17.59 14.57 0.90
C GLY A 177 16.99 13.24 1.32
N VAL A 178 15.66 13.15 1.50
CA VAL A 178 14.97 11.92 1.91
C VAL A 178 14.10 11.39 0.76
N PRO A 179 14.30 10.14 0.33
CA PRO A 179 13.45 9.54 -0.71
C PRO A 179 11.96 9.55 -0.31
N ALA A 180 11.05 9.77 -1.27
CA ALA A 180 9.62 9.89 -0.98
C ALA A 180 8.68 9.18 -1.97
N VAL A 181 7.52 8.76 -1.47
CA VAL A 181 6.41 8.22 -2.25
C VAL A 181 5.17 9.09 -2.01
N ALA A 182 4.63 9.68 -3.08
CA ALA A 182 3.31 10.31 -3.08
C ALA A 182 2.27 9.29 -3.51
N VAL A 183 1.15 9.20 -2.80
CA VAL A 183 0.11 8.19 -3.02
C VAL A 183 -1.26 8.84 -3.16
N SER A 184 -2.02 8.40 -4.15
CA SER A 184 -3.35 8.89 -4.46
C SER A 184 -4.31 7.72 -4.70
N THR A 185 -5.55 7.82 -4.20
CA THR A 185 -6.60 6.83 -4.43
C THR A 185 -7.56 7.33 -5.52
N ASP A 186 -7.49 6.73 -6.71
CA ASP A 186 -8.37 7.04 -7.83
C ASP A 186 -9.78 6.48 -7.58
N ARG A 187 -10.81 7.26 -7.93
CA ARG A 187 -12.24 6.91 -7.73
C ARG A 187 -12.64 6.57 -6.28
N ALA A 188 -11.91 7.04 -5.28
CA ALA A 188 -12.43 7.05 -3.92
C ALA A 188 -13.66 7.98 -3.84
N HIS A 189 -14.72 7.52 -3.18
CA HIS A 189 -15.85 8.35 -2.81
C HIS A 189 -15.64 9.01 -1.45
N ASP A 190 -14.98 8.27 -0.55
CA ASP A 190 -14.58 8.72 0.78
C ASP A 190 -13.32 7.95 1.23
N GLU A 191 -12.90 8.22 2.45
CA GLU A 191 -11.68 7.67 3.03
C GLU A 191 -11.76 6.16 3.33
N ASP A 192 -12.97 5.58 3.42
CA ASP A 192 -13.14 4.15 3.66
C ASP A 192 -12.71 3.33 2.42
N ASP A 193 -12.68 3.95 1.24
CA ASP A 193 -12.21 3.35 -0.01
C ASP A 193 -10.68 3.20 -0.10
N CYS A 194 -9.93 3.79 0.83
CA CYS A 194 -8.46 3.81 0.80
C CYS A 194 -7.79 2.50 1.25
N ALA A 195 -8.56 1.50 1.70
CA ALA A 195 -8.02 0.26 2.24
C ALA A 195 -7.18 -0.54 1.22
N SER A 196 -7.58 -0.58 -0.05
CA SER A 196 -6.80 -1.26 -1.11
C SER A 196 -5.49 -0.53 -1.39
N THR A 197 -5.54 0.80 -1.47
CA THR A 197 -4.37 1.66 -1.63
C THR A 197 -3.38 1.47 -0.48
N ALA A 198 -3.85 1.51 0.76
CA ALA A 198 -2.99 1.31 1.92
C ALA A 198 -2.29 -0.06 1.91
N GLN A 199 -2.99 -1.12 1.49
CA GLN A 199 -2.38 -2.44 1.31
C GLN A 199 -1.36 -2.47 0.18
N PHE A 200 -1.62 -1.78 -0.92
CA PHE A 200 -0.66 -1.64 -2.03
C PHE A 200 0.59 -0.90 -1.57
N VAL A 201 0.44 0.22 -0.85
CA VAL A 201 1.55 1.00 -0.28
C VAL A 201 2.43 0.14 0.61
N ALA A 202 1.85 -0.67 1.50
CA ALA A 202 2.62 -1.59 2.34
C ALA A 202 3.43 -2.63 1.52
N ARG A 203 2.86 -3.15 0.41
CA ARG A 203 3.60 -4.06 -0.49
C ARG A 203 4.72 -3.34 -1.22
N LEU A 204 4.45 -2.15 -1.75
CA LEU A 204 5.42 -1.31 -2.44
C LEU A 204 6.60 -0.98 -1.53
N VAL A 205 6.32 -0.46 -0.32
CA VAL A 205 7.36 -0.14 0.68
C VAL A 205 8.14 -1.38 1.09
N GLY A 206 7.47 -2.53 1.28
CA GLY A 206 8.14 -3.79 1.57
C GLY A 206 9.12 -4.24 0.47
N ALA A 207 8.76 -4.04 -0.81
CA ALA A 207 9.64 -4.34 -1.94
C ALA A 207 10.83 -3.37 -2.01
N LEU A 208 10.59 -2.09 -1.74
CA LEU A 208 11.63 -1.05 -1.71
C LEU A 208 12.61 -1.21 -0.53
N ALA A 209 12.13 -1.69 0.61
CA ALA A 209 12.90 -1.85 1.85
C ALA A 209 14.05 -2.86 1.73
N THR A 210 14.12 -3.63 0.64
CA THR A 210 15.20 -4.59 0.38
C THR A 210 16.58 -3.94 0.27
N THR A 211 16.65 -2.61 0.05
CA THR A 211 17.88 -1.83 0.07
C THR A 211 17.77 -0.62 1.00
N ARG A 212 18.92 -0.10 1.46
CA ARG A 212 19.01 1.19 2.15
C ARG A 212 20.06 2.09 1.48
N PRO A 213 19.69 3.30 1.03
CA PRO A 213 18.32 3.86 1.01
C PRO A 213 17.38 3.05 0.10
N PRO A 214 16.04 3.18 0.29
CA PRO A 214 15.06 2.43 -0.51
C PRO A 214 15.15 2.77 -1.99
N PHE A 215 15.55 3.99 -2.36
CA PHE A 215 15.90 4.38 -3.72
C PHE A 215 16.89 5.55 -3.75
N ALA A 216 17.38 5.89 -4.94
CA ALA A 216 18.36 6.96 -5.11
C ALA A 216 17.84 8.28 -4.54
N ALA A 217 18.75 9.07 -3.95
CA ALA A 217 18.41 10.38 -3.42
C ALA A 217 17.82 11.27 -4.53
N GLY A 218 16.78 12.03 -4.19
CA GLY A 218 16.09 12.91 -5.13
C GLY A 218 15.09 12.22 -6.07
N LEU A 219 14.98 10.90 -6.08
CA LEU A 219 13.87 10.23 -6.76
C LEU A 219 12.58 10.39 -5.93
N VAL A 220 11.45 10.60 -6.58
CA VAL A 220 10.11 10.51 -5.97
C VAL A 220 9.26 9.54 -6.78
N LEU A 221 8.47 8.69 -6.12
CA LEU A 221 7.45 7.88 -6.81
C LEU A 221 6.09 8.52 -6.63
N ASN A 222 5.42 8.87 -7.73
CA ASN A 222 4.02 9.26 -7.72
C ASN A 222 3.15 8.05 -8.08
N VAL A 223 2.29 7.64 -7.16
CA VAL A 223 1.48 6.42 -7.24
C VAL A 223 0.01 6.78 -7.27
N ASN A 224 -0.72 6.32 -8.28
CA ASN A 224 -2.17 6.37 -8.31
C ASN A 224 -2.73 4.95 -8.30
N HIS A 225 -3.53 4.63 -7.28
CA HIS A 225 -4.13 3.31 -7.10
C HIS A 225 -5.65 3.40 -7.13
N PRO A 226 -6.37 2.53 -7.86
CA PRO A 226 -7.83 2.57 -7.87
C PRO A 226 -8.42 2.14 -6.52
N ALA A 227 -9.53 2.76 -6.14
CA ALA A 227 -10.39 2.25 -5.09
C ALA A 227 -10.80 0.80 -5.43
N GLY A 228 -10.50 -0.13 -4.52
CA GLY A 228 -10.70 -1.57 -4.73
C GLY A 228 -9.55 -2.28 -5.45
N ARG A 229 -9.88 -3.35 -6.19
CA ARG A 229 -8.87 -4.23 -6.78
C ARG A 229 -8.32 -3.65 -8.08
N SER A 230 -7.01 -3.42 -8.13
CA SER A 230 -6.31 -3.06 -9.35
C SER A 230 -6.25 -4.21 -10.37
N SER A 231 -6.44 -3.89 -11.64
CA SER A 231 -6.39 -4.82 -12.78
C SER A 231 -4.97 -5.07 -13.30
N GLY A 232 -3.98 -4.28 -12.85
CA GLY A 232 -2.58 -4.39 -13.26
C GLY A 232 -1.77 -3.18 -12.82
N LEU A 233 -0.44 -3.30 -12.89
CA LEU A 233 0.50 -2.20 -12.67
C LEU A 233 0.93 -1.63 -14.04
N GLU A 234 0.97 -0.31 -14.18
CA GLU A 234 1.50 0.39 -15.36
C GLU A 234 2.54 1.41 -14.91
N TRP A 235 3.66 1.46 -15.63
CA TRP A 235 4.72 2.45 -15.40
C TRP A 235 4.63 3.50 -16.49
N LEU A 236 4.35 4.74 -16.08
CA LEU A 236 4.32 5.87 -17.01
C LEU A 236 5.72 6.37 -17.29
N PRO A 237 5.93 7.13 -18.39
CA PRO A 237 7.19 7.81 -18.62
C PRO A 237 7.57 8.66 -17.39
N PRO A 238 8.84 8.69 -16.99
CA PRO A 238 9.30 9.61 -15.95
C PRO A 238 8.95 11.05 -16.29
N ALA A 239 8.71 11.87 -15.27
CA ALA A 239 8.44 13.29 -15.42
C ALA A 239 9.48 14.11 -14.64
N ASP A 240 9.94 15.19 -15.24
CA ASP A 240 10.83 16.13 -14.59
C ASP A 240 10.00 17.18 -13.84
N ILE A 241 10.33 17.42 -12.58
CA ILE A 241 9.69 18.41 -11.72
C ILE A 241 10.76 19.28 -11.07
N SER A 242 10.52 20.58 -11.04
CA SER A 242 11.39 21.54 -10.38
C SER A 242 10.67 22.21 -9.22
N LEU A 243 11.43 22.65 -8.23
CA LEU A 243 10.93 23.41 -7.09
C LEU A 243 11.70 24.74 -7.00
N ASP A 244 11.08 25.84 -7.40
CA ASP A 244 11.64 27.19 -7.22
C ASP A 244 11.02 27.83 -5.97
N GLY A 245 11.75 27.73 -4.85
CA GLY A 245 11.22 28.08 -3.53
C GLY A 245 10.17 27.08 -3.08
N ASP A 246 8.90 27.46 -3.15
CA ASP A 246 7.73 26.64 -2.83
C ASP A 246 6.83 26.36 -4.05
N ARG A 247 7.19 26.92 -5.21
CA ARG A 247 6.47 26.70 -6.46
C ARG A 247 6.98 25.44 -7.16
N MET A 248 6.08 24.49 -7.41
CA MET A 248 6.35 23.33 -8.26
C MET A 248 6.02 23.61 -9.71
N ASP A 249 6.94 23.28 -10.60
CA ASP A 249 6.71 23.33 -12.05
C ASP A 249 7.06 21.96 -12.67
N LEU A 250 6.15 21.46 -13.52
CA LEU A 250 6.37 20.26 -14.31
C LEU A 250 7.01 20.64 -15.65
N ASP A 251 8.14 20.01 -15.96
CA ASP A 251 8.83 20.23 -17.22
C ASP A 251 8.25 19.34 -18.33
N GLY A 252 7.83 19.97 -19.43
CA GLY A 252 7.30 19.31 -20.61
C GLY A 252 5.79 19.07 -20.60
N ASP A 253 5.29 18.57 -21.72
CA ASP A 253 3.86 18.22 -21.88
C ASP A 253 3.64 16.81 -21.30
N VAL A 254 3.32 16.75 -20.00
CA VAL A 254 2.84 15.53 -19.36
C VAL A 254 1.41 15.32 -19.87
N GLY A 255 1.29 14.71 -21.05
CA GLY A 255 0.02 14.58 -21.76
C GLY A 255 -1.09 13.98 -20.89
N ASP A 256 -2.35 14.18 -21.30
CA ASP A 256 -3.56 13.73 -20.59
C ASP A 256 -3.71 12.18 -20.45
N ASP A 257 -2.66 11.41 -20.79
CA ASP A 257 -2.68 9.96 -20.64
C ASP A 257 -2.68 9.60 -19.16
N ASP A 258 -3.86 9.20 -18.68
CA ASP A 258 -4.08 8.74 -17.31
C ASP A 258 -3.39 7.40 -17.01
N GLY A 259 -2.66 6.83 -17.98
CA GLY A 259 -1.89 5.61 -17.78
C GLY A 259 -2.75 4.36 -17.63
N GLY A 260 -4.02 4.44 -18.01
CA GLY A 260 -4.98 3.38 -17.79
C GLY A 260 -5.62 3.39 -16.40
N LEU A 261 -5.56 4.49 -15.64
CA LEU A 261 -6.41 4.67 -14.47
C LEU A 261 -7.89 4.51 -14.83
N GLY A 262 -8.31 5.02 -16.01
CA GLY A 262 -9.60 4.75 -16.64
C GLY A 262 -9.98 3.25 -16.74
N ARG A 263 -8.98 2.36 -16.70
CA ARG A 263 -9.11 0.89 -16.81
C ARG A 263 -8.90 0.16 -15.47
N GLY A 264 -8.83 0.91 -14.36
CA GLY A 264 -8.67 0.38 -13.01
C GLY A 264 -7.28 -0.20 -12.75
N ARG A 265 -6.24 0.35 -13.36
CA ARG A 265 -4.83 -0.05 -13.13
C ARG A 265 -4.18 0.85 -12.09
N THR A 266 -3.19 0.33 -11.38
CA THR A 266 -2.27 1.14 -10.58
C THR A 266 -1.24 1.77 -11.52
N THR A 267 -1.01 3.07 -11.42
CA THR A 267 0.07 3.73 -12.17
C THR A 267 1.18 4.18 -11.24
N ILE A 268 2.42 4.09 -11.71
CA ILE A 268 3.60 4.65 -11.04
C ILE A 268 4.36 5.52 -12.05
N THR A 269 4.70 6.72 -11.61
CA THR A 269 5.59 7.64 -12.32
C THR A 269 6.80 7.93 -11.44
N GLU A 270 7.99 7.84 -12.03
CA GLU A 270 9.22 8.36 -11.42
C GLU A 270 9.27 9.87 -11.66
N LEU A 271 9.27 10.66 -10.59
CA LEU A 271 9.49 12.10 -10.66
C LEU A 271 10.95 12.39 -10.38
N HIS A 272 11.53 13.16 -11.29
CA HIS A 272 12.94 13.53 -11.31
C HIS A 272 13.09 14.99 -10.93
N LEU A 273 13.81 15.27 -9.85
CA LEU A 273 13.99 16.64 -9.37
C LEU A 273 15.05 17.38 -10.17
N ASP A 274 14.75 18.60 -10.60
CA ASP A 274 15.69 19.57 -11.20
C ASP A 274 16.52 19.00 -12.37
N GLY A 275 15.88 18.19 -13.22
CA GLY A 275 16.51 17.53 -14.37
C GLY A 275 17.53 16.45 -14.01
N SER A 276 17.55 16.00 -12.74
CA SER A 276 18.32 14.83 -12.34
C SER A 276 17.75 13.55 -12.97
N SER A 277 18.57 12.53 -13.17
CA SER A 277 18.09 11.21 -13.61
C SER A 277 18.60 10.15 -12.62
N PRO A 278 17.99 10.08 -11.43
CA PRO A 278 18.36 9.11 -10.41
C PRO A 278 18.18 7.67 -10.91
N ALA A 279 18.86 6.73 -10.25
CA ALA A 279 18.73 5.32 -10.60
C ALA A 279 17.29 4.84 -10.40
N SER A 280 16.68 4.37 -11.49
CA SER A 280 15.31 3.86 -11.51
C SER A 280 15.14 2.65 -10.60
N VAL A 281 13.94 2.50 -10.04
CA VAL A 281 13.55 1.37 -9.21
C VAL A 281 12.70 0.35 -9.96
N ARG A 282 12.34 0.63 -11.21
CA ARG A 282 11.38 -0.14 -12.01
C ARG A 282 11.70 -1.63 -12.06
N ASP A 283 12.95 -2.00 -12.32
CA ASP A 283 13.37 -3.40 -12.42
C ASP A 283 13.23 -4.14 -11.08
N ARG A 284 13.45 -3.46 -9.96
CA ARG A 284 13.31 -4.05 -8.61
C ARG A 284 11.84 -4.25 -8.23
N LEU A 285 10.95 -3.52 -8.87
CA LEU A 285 9.50 -3.59 -8.67
C LEU A 285 8.80 -4.36 -9.79
N ALA A 286 9.55 -5.05 -10.66
CA ALA A 286 8.99 -5.81 -11.78
C ALA A 286 8.02 -6.92 -11.33
N ASP A 287 8.27 -7.51 -10.16
CA ASP A 287 7.42 -8.56 -9.56
C ASP A 287 6.35 -8.02 -8.60
N LEU A 288 6.21 -6.68 -8.48
CA LEU A 288 5.21 -6.09 -7.61
C LEU A 288 3.81 -6.38 -8.13
N ALA A 289 3.06 -7.17 -7.37
CA ALA A 289 1.66 -7.45 -7.68
C ALA A 289 0.79 -6.19 -7.46
N PRO A 290 -0.16 -5.92 -8.38
CA PRO A 290 -1.07 -4.78 -8.30
C PRO A 290 -1.94 -4.81 -7.04
#